data_AF-L7JVA2-F1
#
_entry.id   AF-L7JVA2-F1
#
_cell.length_a   1.000
_cell.length_b   1.000
_cell.length_c   1.000
_cell.angle_alpha   90.00
_cell.angle_beta   90.00
_cell.angle_gamma   90.00
#
_symmetry.space_group_name_H-M   'P 1'
#
loop_
_entity.id
_entity.type
_entity.pdbx_description
1 polymer ?
#
loop_
_entity_poly.entity_id
_entity_poly.type
_entity_poly.pdbx_seq_one_letter_code
_entity_poly.pdbx_strand_id
1 'polypeptide(L)' 'MLKRHIQKNEGFKPRMSLEEAHSILNTPSKRYIDISTAHKNLLMINHPDMGGSPFLAAKINEAKDLLMKKYRMT' A
#
# COMPACT_ATOMS: atom_id res chain seq x y z
N MET A 1 15.62 -25.98 7.32
CA MET A 1 14.81 -25.26 8.33
C MET A 1 14.22 -24.03 7.69
N LEU A 2 12.92 -24.07 7.36
CA LEU A 2 12.22 -22.92 6.81
C LEU A 2 12.04 -21.91 7.96
N LYS A 3 12.87 -20.87 8.02
CA LYS A 3 12.63 -19.73 8.91
C LYS A 3 11.32 -19.11 8.45
N ARG A 4 10.20 -19.52 9.07
CA ARG A 4 8.96 -18.75 9.01
C ARG A 4 9.37 -17.33 9.38
N HIS A 5 9.32 -16.42 8.42
CA HIS A 5 9.29 -15.00 8.70
C HIS A 5 8.04 -14.81 9.55
N ILE A 6 8.22 -14.88 10.87
CA ILE A 6 7.24 -14.39 11.81
C ILE A 6 7.14 -12.91 11.44
N GLN A 7 6.13 -12.55 10.66
CA GLN A 7 5.74 -11.16 10.51
C GLN A 7 5.38 -10.72 11.92
N LYS A 8 6.35 -10.07 12.56
CA LYS A 8 6.15 -9.37 13.81
C LYS A 8 4.99 -8.43 13.50
N ASN A 9 3.85 -8.60 14.17
CA ASN A 9 2.66 -7.75 14.03
C ASN A 9 2.99 -6.36 14.58
N GLU A 10 3.91 -5.66 13.93
CA GLU A 10 4.13 -4.25 14.10
C GLU A 10 3.01 -3.57 13.32
N GLY A 11 2.30 -2.65 13.95
CA GLY A 11 1.28 -1.84 13.27
C GLY A 11 1.92 -0.99 12.17
N PHE A 12 1.13 -0.09 11.57
CA PHE A 12 1.67 0.83 10.57
C PHE A 12 2.86 1.61 11.12
N LYS A 13 3.89 1.75 10.27
CA LYS A 13 5.07 2.52 10.65
C LYS A 13 4.67 4.01 10.78
N PRO A 14 5.30 4.77 11.69
CA PRO A 14 5.04 6.21 11.84
C PRO A 14 5.29 7.01 10.55
N ARG A 15 6.11 6.48 9.64
CA ARG A 15 6.40 7.04 8.33
C ARG A 15 6.35 5.92 7.28
N MET A 16 5.59 6.13 6.20
CA MET A 16 5.52 5.17 5.11
C MET A 16 6.89 4.89 4.49
N SER A 17 7.25 3.62 4.42
CA SER A 17 8.42 3.13 3.68
C SER A 17 8.01 2.53 2.32
N LEU A 18 8.97 2.37 1.40
CA LEU A 18 8.71 1.70 0.12
C LEU A 18 8.23 0.26 0.30
N GLU A 19 8.83 -0.46 1.26
CA GLU A 19 8.44 -1.81 1.62
C GLU A 19 6.99 -1.85 2.13
N GLU A 20 6.65 -0.99 3.08
CA GLU A 20 5.28 -0.91 3.62
C GLU A 20 4.28 -0.51 2.53
N ALA A 21 4.64 0.41 1.64
CA ALA A 21 3.77 0.83 0.54
C ALA A 21 3.49 -0.32 -0.46
N HIS A 22 4.51 -1.10 -0.81
CA HIS A 22 4.34 -2.30 -1.65
C HIS A 22 3.50 -3.37 -0.93
N SER A 23 3.69 -3.56 0.38
CA SER A 23 2.88 -4.46 1.19
C SER A 23 1.42 -4.02 1.29
N ILE A 24 1.16 -2.72 1.53
CA ILE A 24 -0.20 -2.15 1.62
C ILE A 24 -0.92 -2.29 0.28
N LEU A 25 -0.26 -1.96 -0.84
CA LEU A 25 -0.86 -2.11 -2.16
C LEU A 25 -0.86 -3.55 -2.69
N ASN A 26 -0.32 -4.49 -1.91
CA ASN A 26 -0.17 -5.90 -2.29
C ASN A 26 0.40 -6.08 -3.72
N THR A 27 1.43 -5.30 -4.05
CA THR A 27 2.06 -5.34 -5.38
C THR A 27 3.56 -5.12 -5.29
N PRO A 28 4.39 -5.98 -5.91
CA PRO A 28 5.82 -5.73 -6.04
C PRO A 28 6.15 -4.84 -7.25
N SER A 29 5.15 -4.47 -8.06
CA SER A 29 5.37 -3.77 -9.32
C SER A 29 5.79 -2.32 -9.10
N LYS A 30 6.72 -1.87 -9.94
CA LYS A 30 7.18 -0.49 -10.04
C LYS A 30 6.51 0.26 -11.19
N ARG A 31 5.71 -0.44 -12.01
CA ARG A 31 5.04 0.16 -13.17
C ARG A 31 3.85 0.98 -12.70
N TYR A 32 3.74 2.20 -13.24
CA TYR A 32 2.65 3.13 -12.93
C TYR A 32 1.26 2.47 -13.03
N ILE A 33 1.00 1.74 -14.11
CA ILE A 33 -0.31 1.14 -14.37
C ILE A 33 -0.71 0.10 -13.31
N ASP A 34 0.25 -0.71 -12.84
CA ASP A 34 -0.02 -1.74 -11.85
C ASP A 34 -0.26 -1.12 -10.48
N ILE A 35 0.54 -0.12 -10.09
CA ILE A 35 0.38 0.61 -8.82
C ILE A 35 -0.98 1.31 -8.80
N SER A 36 -1.37 1.97 -9.89
CA SER A 36 -2.66 2.64 -10.00
C SER A 36 -3.84 1.67 -9.92
N THR A 37 -3.70 0.48 -10.53
CA THR A 37 -4.75 -0.55 -10.52
C THR A 37 -4.92 -1.14 -9.13
N ALA A 38 -3.81 -1.51 -8.47
CA ALA A 38 -3.81 -2.03 -7.11
C ALA A 38 -4.41 -1.03 -6.12
N HIS A 39 -4.02 0.23 -6.21
CA HIS A 39 -4.58 1.33 -5.43
C HIS A 39 -6.09 1.44 -5.60
N LYS A 40 -6.59 1.50 -6.85
CA LYS A 40 -8.02 1.64 -7.13
C LYS A 40 -8.84 0.49 -6.53
N ASN A 41 -8.38 -0.74 -6.69
CA ASN A 41 -9.08 -1.93 -6.18
C ASN A 41 -9.17 -1.91 -4.65
N LEU A 42 -8.07 -1.61 -3.98
CA LEU A 42 -8.03 -1.57 -2.51
C LEU A 42 -8.81 -0.39 -1.95
N LEU A 43 -8.69 0.78 -2.55
CA LEU A 43 -9.40 1.98 -2.08
C LEU A 43 -10.91 1.81 -2.24
N MET A 44 -11.38 1.19 -3.33
CA MET A 44 -12.80 0.91 -3.52
C MET A 44 -13.36 0.00 -2.42
N ILE A 45 -12.60 -1.00 -1.95
CA ILE A 45 -13.06 -1.86 -0.85
C ILE A 45 -13.02 -1.11 0.50
N ASN A 46 -12.04 -0.21 0.67
CA ASN A 46 -11.79 0.47 1.94
C ASN A 46 -12.34 1.89 1.99
N HIS A 47 -13.15 2.30 1.02
CA HIS A 47 -13.60 3.69 0.93
C HIS A 47 -14.54 4.04 2.10
N PRO A 48 -14.34 5.19 2.78
CA PRO A 48 -15.18 5.59 3.92
C PRO A 48 -16.67 5.65 3.59
N ASP A 49 -17.02 6.22 2.43
CA ASP A 49 -18.40 6.34 1.98
C ASP A 49 -19.09 4.99 1.71
N MET A 50 -18.31 3.90 1.60
CA MET A 50 -18.80 2.54 1.46
C MET A 50 -18.64 1.73 2.76
N GLY A 51 -18.53 2.41 3.90
CA GLY A 51 -18.37 1.78 5.22
C GLY A 51 -16.94 1.32 5.54
N GLY A 52 -15.96 1.67 4.71
CA GLY A 52 -14.56 1.40 4.95
C GLY A 52 -13.92 2.29 6.01
N SER A 53 -12.71 1.96 6.42
CA SER A 53 -11.98 2.74 7.44
C SER A 53 -11.30 3.96 6.82
N PRO A 54 -11.58 5.20 7.31
CA PRO A 54 -10.87 6.41 6.90
C PRO A 54 -9.35 6.29 7.07
N PHE A 55 -8.92 5.62 8.14
CA PHE A 55 -7.51 5.40 8.42
C PHE A 55 -6.86 4.46 7.40
N LEU A 56 -7.52 3.34 7.05
CA LEU A 56 -6.99 2.42 6.04
C LEU A 56 -6.96 3.07 4.65
N ALA A 57 -8.02 3.80 4.28
CA ALA A 57 -8.05 4.57 3.04
C ALA A 57 -6.89 5.58 2.97
N ALA A 58 -6.60 6.29 4.08
CA ALA A 58 -5.47 7.20 4.16
C ALA A 58 -4.12 6.48 3.97
N LYS A 59 -3.92 5.31 4.59
CA LYS A 59 -2.69 4.51 4.42
C LYS A 59 -2.53 3.98 2.99
N ILE A 60 -3.63 3.58 2.34
CA ILE A 60 -3.65 3.17 0.92
C ILE A 60 -3.25 4.34 0.01
N ASN A 61 -3.77 5.54 0.28
CA ASN A 61 -3.40 6.75 -0.48
C ASN A 61 -1.93 7.13 -0.27
N GLU A 62 -1.45 7.11 0.97
CA GLU A 62 -0.04 7.38 1.31
C GLU A 62 0.91 6.41 0.59
N ALA A 63 0.55 5.12 0.52
CA ALA A 63 1.32 4.10 -0.18
C ALA A 63 1.41 4.40 -1.69
N LYS A 64 0.29 4.71 -2.33
CA LYS A 64 0.26 5.09 -3.74
C LYS A 64 1.08 6.35 -3.99
N ASP A 65 0.96 7.38 -3.17
CA ASP A 65 1.66 8.64 -3.40
C ASP A 65 3.17 8.49 -3.27
N LEU A 66 3.63 7.68 -2.31
CA LEU A 66 5.05 7.37 -2.17
C LEU A 66 5.59 6.62 -3.40
N LEU A 67 4.90 5.56 -3.85
CA LEU A 67 5.36 4.75 -4.98
C LEU A 67 5.28 5.52 -6.30
N MET A 68 4.22 6.30 -6.51
CA MET A 68 4.13 7.17 -7.67
C MET A 68 5.25 8.19 -7.67
N LYS A 69 5.55 8.85 -6.54
CA LYS A 69 6.69 9.77 -6.45
C LYS A 69 8.01 9.08 -6.76
N LYS A 70 8.19 7.82 -6.35
CA LYS A 70 9.43 7.06 -6.56
C LYS A 70 9.62 6.59 -8.01
N TYR A 71 8.54 6.22 -8.70
CA TYR A 71 8.59 5.61 -10.04
C TYR A 71 8.03 6.51 -11.15
N ARG A 72 7.65 7.75 -10.83
CA ARG A 72 7.33 8.76 -11.86
C ARG A 72 8.57 8.90 -12.74
N MET A 73 8.44 8.49 -14.01
CA MET A 73 9.46 8.56 -15.09
C MET A 73 10.39 7.35 -15.30
N THR A 74 10.07 6.17 -14.77
CA THR A 74 10.65 4.89 -15.25
C THR A 74 9.58 4.04 -15.90
#